data_AF-A0A7V8NS14-F1
#
_entry.id   AF-A0A7V8NS14-F1
#
_cell.length_a   1.000
_cell.length_b   1.000
_cell.length_c   1.000
_cell.angle_alpha   90.00
_cell.angle_beta   90.00
_cell.angle_gamma   90.00
#
_symmetry.space_group_name_H-M   'P 1'
#
loop_
_entity.id
_entity.type
_entity.pdbx_description
1 polymer ?
#
loop_
_entity_poly.entity_id
_entity_poly.type
_entity_poly.pdbx_seq_one_letter_code
_entity_poly.pdbx_strand_id
1 'polypeptide(L)'
;MARLLSVNVGLPRDIAWKGRTVHTAIWKNPVGGRCRVSRLNLEGDGQGDLVGHGGEQQAVFVYQIESYRYWQQHLKRTDFVHGQFGENFTIEGLPDDAVCIGDRYRIGSALFEITAPRVTCYRVGIRMNEPRMAALLTSSGRPGFYFRVLQEGEVGAGDEIVKVGEAKERITVAEINALLYSPNHPRDRLERALRIEALSPGWHASFEALLQSQTTGAGSGNAGLAPAAAAHPVAPGFQPLAVATIDQESADVLSLLMRHPDDQPLQPALPGQYIVLRLGRIGVGPPLFRSYSLSGPLSTKRYRISVKIEPNGAAGTYLREHIRA
;
A
#
# COMPACT_ATOMS: atom_id res chain seq x y z
N MET A 1 7.52 3.23 29.08
CA MET A 1 6.78 4.37 28.49
C MET A 1 7.18 4.45 27.03
N ALA A 2 6.29 4.86 26.14
CA ALA A 2 6.61 4.95 24.71
C ALA A 2 7.55 6.14 24.44
N ARG A 3 8.47 5.98 23.48
CA ARG A 3 9.55 6.96 23.25
C ARG A 3 9.85 7.16 21.78
N LEU A 4 10.14 8.39 21.38
CA LEU A 4 10.67 8.72 20.06
C LEU A 4 12.17 8.43 20.02
N LEU A 5 12.60 7.43 19.25
CA LEU A 5 14.01 7.04 19.16
C LEU A 5 14.75 7.80 18.07
N SER A 6 14.06 8.16 16.99
CA SER A 6 14.65 8.85 15.85
C SER A 6 13.63 9.67 15.10
N VAL A 7 14.06 10.87 14.68
CA VAL A 7 13.38 11.67 13.67
C VAL A 7 14.16 11.48 12.36
N ASN A 8 13.49 11.01 11.32
CA ASN A 8 14.11 10.73 10.04
C ASN A 8 13.44 11.56 8.94
N VAL A 9 14.25 12.22 8.13
CA VAL A 9 13.77 13.04 7.01
C VAL A 9 14.54 12.72 5.73
N GLY A 10 13.94 13.00 4.60
CA GLY A 10 14.55 12.83 3.29
C GLY A 10 13.73 13.48 2.19
N LEU A 11 14.41 14.18 1.29
CA LEU A 11 13.79 14.72 0.09
C LEU A 11 13.64 13.64 -0.99
N PRO A 12 12.60 13.72 -1.84
CA PRO A 12 12.45 12.85 -2.99
C PRO A 12 13.66 12.92 -3.90
N ARG A 13 14.05 11.77 -4.46
CA ARG A 13 15.14 11.66 -5.43
C ARG A 13 14.82 10.64 -6.51
N ASP A 14 15.52 10.78 -7.62
CA ASP A 14 15.48 9.82 -8.70
C ASP A 14 16.48 8.69 -8.45
N ILE A 15 16.04 7.47 -8.68
CA ILE A 15 16.89 6.27 -8.64
C ILE A 15 16.71 5.47 -9.92
N ALA A 16 17.77 4.79 -10.36
CA ALA A 16 17.67 3.78 -11.40
C ALA A 16 17.23 2.45 -10.78
N TRP A 17 16.13 1.87 -11.29
CA TRP A 17 15.65 0.56 -10.88
C TRP A 17 15.06 -0.20 -12.07
N LYS A 18 15.64 -1.37 -12.39
CA LYS A 18 15.23 -2.23 -13.53
C LYS A 18 15.13 -1.48 -14.86
N GLY A 19 16.12 -0.63 -15.15
CA GLY A 19 16.17 0.15 -16.39
C GLY A 19 15.17 1.30 -16.47
N ARG A 20 14.53 1.68 -15.35
CA ARG A 20 13.61 2.83 -15.26
C ARG A 20 14.06 3.79 -14.16
N THR A 21 13.73 5.07 -14.32
CA THR A 21 13.85 6.06 -13.25
C THR A 21 12.64 5.98 -12.34
N VAL A 22 12.87 5.84 -11.03
CA VAL A 22 11.83 5.87 -10.00
C VAL A 22 12.06 7.10 -9.13
N HIS A 23 11.07 7.99 -9.08
CA HIS A 23 11.06 9.12 -8.17
C HIS A 23 10.49 8.69 -6.80
N THR A 24 11.25 8.91 -5.72
CA THR A 24 10.88 8.39 -4.39
C THR A 24 11.57 9.09 -3.22
N ALA A 25 10.86 9.19 -2.08
CA ALA A 25 11.37 9.66 -0.79
C ALA A 25 11.54 8.52 0.24
N ILE A 26 11.68 7.26 -0.21
CA ILE A 26 11.81 6.11 0.71
C ILE A 26 13.14 6.10 1.47
N TRP A 27 14.14 6.88 1.04
CA TRP A 27 15.37 7.10 1.81
C TRP A 27 15.18 8.28 2.75
N LYS A 28 15.03 7.98 4.02
CA LYS A 28 15.10 8.96 5.12
C LYS A 28 16.32 8.67 5.97
N ASN A 29 16.92 9.72 6.52
CA ASN A 29 18.07 9.62 7.41
C ASN A 29 17.75 10.30 8.75
N PRO A 30 18.28 9.79 9.87
CA PRO A 30 18.16 10.45 11.17
C PRO A 30 18.68 11.88 11.14
N VAL A 31 17.97 12.79 11.79
CA VAL A 31 18.42 14.17 12.04
C VAL A 31 18.73 14.36 13.52
N GLY A 32 19.78 15.14 13.80
CA GLY A 32 20.14 15.54 15.14
C GLY A 32 19.37 16.78 15.61
N GLY A 33 19.14 16.89 16.92
CA GLY A 33 18.49 18.05 17.53
C GLY A 33 16.96 18.03 17.43
N ARG A 34 16.36 19.22 17.64
CA ARG A 34 14.92 19.43 17.48
C ARG A 34 14.59 19.61 15.99
N CYS A 35 13.47 19.07 15.56
CA CYS A 35 12.95 19.18 14.21
C CYS A 35 11.55 19.80 14.25
N ARG A 36 11.34 20.83 13.44
CA ARG A 36 10.03 21.48 13.31
C ARG A 36 9.06 20.54 12.59
N VAL A 37 7.88 20.37 13.18
CA VAL A 37 6.76 19.62 12.59
C VAL A 37 5.68 20.60 12.18
N SER A 38 5.38 20.65 10.89
CA SER A 38 4.27 21.42 10.31
C SER A 38 3.05 20.54 10.04
N ARG A 39 1.92 21.14 9.65
CA ARG A 39 0.69 20.38 9.33
C ARG A 39 0.90 19.26 8.30
N LEU A 40 1.78 19.47 7.34
CA LEU A 40 1.93 18.59 6.17
C LEU A 40 3.17 17.71 6.23
N ASN A 41 4.25 18.17 6.85
CA ASN A 41 5.48 17.39 6.98
C ASN A 41 6.43 17.93 8.05
N LEU A 42 7.53 17.21 8.26
CA LEU A 42 8.69 17.66 9.03
C LEU A 42 9.61 18.54 8.18
N GLU A 43 10.31 19.45 8.84
CA GLU A 43 11.37 20.24 8.21
C GLU A 43 12.47 19.33 7.64
N GLY A 44 12.83 19.56 6.38
CA GLY A 44 13.80 18.74 5.65
C GLY A 44 13.22 17.46 5.04
N ASP A 45 11.93 17.18 5.24
CA ASP A 45 11.26 16.03 4.67
C ASP A 45 10.42 16.40 3.44
N GLY A 46 10.39 15.51 2.44
CA GLY A 46 9.55 15.68 1.26
C GLY A 46 8.84 14.41 0.85
N GLN A 47 7.78 14.58 0.07
CA GLN A 47 6.93 13.49 -0.42
C GLN A 47 7.04 13.46 -1.94
N GLY A 48 7.44 12.32 -2.50
CA GLY A 48 7.71 12.20 -3.95
C GLY A 48 6.45 12.07 -4.82
N ASP A 49 5.27 12.01 -4.22
CA ASP A 49 4.00 11.89 -4.94
C ASP A 49 2.88 12.41 -4.04
N LEU A 50 2.50 13.68 -4.18
CA LEU A 50 1.47 14.32 -3.35
C LEU A 50 0.05 13.75 -3.57
N VAL A 51 -0.15 12.93 -4.61
CA VAL A 51 -1.45 12.38 -4.99
C VAL A 51 -1.69 11.00 -4.36
N GLY A 52 -0.63 10.24 -4.08
CA GLY A 52 -0.70 8.91 -3.43
C GLY A 52 0.07 8.77 -2.12
N HIS A 53 0.92 9.74 -1.79
CA HIS A 53 1.77 9.73 -0.61
C HIS A 53 1.74 11.09 0.07
N GLY A 54 1.18 11.13 1.28
CA GLY A 54 1.24 12.30 2.12
C GLY A 54 -0.07 13.07 2.28
N GLY A 55 0.06 14.40 2.36
CA GLY A 55 -1.02 15.28 2.79
C GLY A 55 -1.26 15.21 4.30
N GLU A 56 -2.24 15.98 4.78
CA GLU A 56 -2.51 16.16 6.21
C GLU A 56 -2.75 14.81 6.94
N GLN A 57 -3.41 13.86 6.28
CA GLN A 57 -3.71 12.55 6.85
C GLN A 57 -2.52 11.58 6.90
N GLN A 58 -1.40 11.91 6.27
CA GLN A 58 -0.20 11.07 6.20
C GLN A 58 1.06 11.91 6.45
N ALA A 59 0.95 12.95 7.28
CA ALA A 59 2.02 13.91 7.51
C ALA A 59 3.27 13.27 8.14
N VAL A 60 3.08 12.29 9.02
CA VAL A 60 4.20 11.61 9.70
C VAL A 60 3.97 10.10 9.70
N PHE A 61 4.88 9.34 9.08
CA PHE A 61 4.87 7.88 9.17
C PHE A 61 5.64 7.41 10.42
N VAL A 62 5.06 6.49 11.17
CA VAL A 62 5.60 5.94 12.41
C VAL A 62 5.87 4.44 12.27
N TYR A 63 7.03 3.99 12.72
CA TYR A 63 7.38 2.57 12.77
C TYR A 63 8.14 2.20 14.06
N GLN A 64 7.77 1.06 14.63
CA GLN A 64 8.25 0.62 15.94
C GLN A 64 9.58 -0.14 15.84
N ILE A 65 10.49 0.07 16.78
CA ILE A 65 11.76 -0.66 16.87
C ILE A 65 11.54 -2.16 17.15
N GLU A 66 10.42 -2.53 17.74
CA GLU A 66 10.00 -3.91 17.90
C GLU A 66 9.71 -4.57 16.54
N SER A 67 9.12 -3.83 15.60
CA SER A 67 8.93 -4.29 14.22
C SER A 67 10.27 -4.45 13.50
N TYR A 68 11.24 -3.55 13.75
CA TYR A 68 12.62 -3.72 13.29
C TYR A 68 13.23 -5.04 13.77
N ARG A 69 13.16 -5.33 15.06
CA ARG A 69 13.69 -6.57 15.65
C ARG A 69 13.06 -7.81 15.03
N TYR A 70 11.75 -7.78 14.80
CA TYR A 70 11.04 -8.84 14.06
C TYR A 70 11.63 -9.04 12.66
N TRP A 71 11.83 -7.97 11.89
CA TRP A 71 12.37 -8.07 10.54
C TRP A 71 13.84 -8.48 10.48
N GLN A 72 14.66 -8.06 11.43
CA GLN A 72 16.04 -8.51 11.56
C GLN A 72 16.10 -10.03 11.75
N GLN A 73 15.23 -10.58 12.60
CA GLN A 73 15.11 -12.04 12.79
C GLN A 73 14.56 -12.73 11.56
N HIS A 74 13.45 -12.23 10.98
CA HIS A 74 12.78 -12.83 9.83
C HIS A 74 13.66 -12.85 8.58
N LEU A 75 14.36 -11.75 8.29
CA LEU A 75 15.25 -11.61 7.14
C LEU A 75 16.69 -12.06 7.42
N LYS A 76 17.00 -12.45 8.67
CA LYS A 76 18.35 -12.83 9.13
C LYS A 76 19.41 -11.77 8.79
N ARG A 77 19.11 -10.52 9.15
CA ARG A 77 19.92 -9.34 8.83
C ARG A 77 20.10 -8.45 10.04
N THR A 78 21.22 -7.74 10.11
CA THR A 78 21.59 -6.86 11.23
C THR A 78 21.89 -5.42 10.80
N ASP A 79 21.87 -5.13 9.50
CA ASP A 79 22.28 -3.87 8.87
C ASP A 79 21.19 -2.78 8.87
N PHE A 80 20.21 -2.87 9.76
CA PHE A 80 19.05 -1.98 9.76
C PHE A 80 19.40 -0.66 10.43
N VAL A 81 18.88 0.44 9.88
CA VAL A 81 19.05 1.80 10.41
C VAL A 81 17.69 2.49 10.60
N HIS A 82 17.60 3.49 11.47
CA HIS A 82 16.38 4.28 11.59
C HIS A 82 16.05 5.00 10.25
N GLY A 83 14.77 5.06 9.87
CA GLY A 83 14.30 5.56 8.58
C GLY A 83 14.34 4.53 7.44
N GLN A 84 14.78 3.31 7.72
CA GLN A 84 14.96 2.23 6.74
C GLN A 84 13.64 1.76 6.10
N PHE A 85 12.51 1.89 6.79
CA PHE A 85 11.18 1.60 6.24
C PHE A 85 10.54 2.84 5.58
N GLY A 86 11.26 3.96 5.57
CA GLY A 86 10.79 5.26 5.09
C GLY A 86 9.96 6.00 6.12
N GLU A 87 10.00 5.60 7.39
CA GLU A 87 9.28 6.23 8.49
C GLU A 87 9.96 7.53 8.94
N ASN A 88 9.14 8.51 9.32
CA ASN A 88 9.61 9.75 9.90
C ASN A 88 9.95 9.56 11.38
N PHE A 89 9.16 8.78 12.11
CA PHE A 89 9.41 8.48 13.51
C PHE A 89 9.70 7.00 13.71
N THR A 90 10.93 6.70 14.11
CA THR A 90 11.23 5.41 14.72
C THR A 90 10.93 5.51 16.21
N ILE A 91 10.07 4.65 16.73
CA ILE A 91 9.60 4.72 18.12
C ILE A 91 9.83 3.41 18.88
N GLU A 92 9.78 3.48 20.21
CA GLU A 92 9.67 2.32 21.10
C GLU A 92 8.27 2.27 21.71
N GLY A 93 7.68 1.06 21.78
CA GLY A 93 6.31 0.85 22.23
C GLY A 93 5.24 1.18 21.18
N LEU A 94 4.00 1.34 21.63
CA LEU A 94 2.81 1.55 20.79
C LEU A 94 2.63 0.49 19.69
N PRO A 95 2.48 -0.80 20.07
CA PRO A 95 2.31 -1.85 19.07
C PRO A 95 0.98 -1.67 18.32
N ASP A 96 0.97 -2.08 17.04
CA ASP A 96 -0.16 -1.88 16.12
C ASP A 96 -1.49 -2.51 16.62
N ASP A 97 -1.41 -3.51 17.50
CA ASP A 97 -2.54 -4.20 18.13
C ASP A 97 -3.02 -3.56 19.45
N ALA A 98 -2.41 -2.45 19.89
CA ALA A 98 -2.81 -1.71 21.09
C ALA A 98 -3.26 -0.28 20.81
N VAL A 99 -2.80 0.35 19.71
CA VAL A 99 -3.16 1.73 19.36
C VAL A 99 -4.34 1.78 18.41
N CYS A 100 -5.25 2.73 18.60
CA CYS A 100 -6.48 2.89 17.82
C CYS A 100 -6.41 4.06 16.83
N ILE A 101 -7.10 3.94 15.70
CA ILE A 101 -7.29 5.07 14.78
C ILE A 101 -8.11 6.16 15.51
N GLY A 102 -7.59 7.38 15.56
CA GLY A 102 -8.14 8.49 16.34
C GLY A 102 -7.51 8.69 17.72
N ASP A 103 -6.61 7.81 18.18
CA ASP A 103 -5.84 8.08 19.39
C ASP A 103 -4.94 9.31 19.20
N ARG A 104 -4.78 10.12 20.25
CA ARG A 104 -4.02 11.37 20.22
C ARG A 104 -2.82 11.33 21.14
N TYR A 105 -1.68 11.80 20.65
CA TYR A 105 -0.41 11.74 21.34
C TYR A 105 0.32 13.09 21.30
N ARG A 106 0.91 13.46 22.44
CA ARG A 106 1.86 14.57 22.55
C ARG A 106 3.27 14.02 22.46
N ILE A 107 4.09 14.64 21.61
CA ILE A 107 5.52 14.34 21.46
C ILE A 107 6.23 15.70 21.34
N GLY A 108 7.17 15.98 22.24
CA GLY A 108 7.74 17.32 22.36
C GLY A 108 6.64 18.37 22.58
N SER A 109 6.62 19.42 21.76
CA SER A 109 5.57 20.46 21.79
C SER A 109 4.43 20.24 20.79
N ALA A 110 4.48 19.18 19.98
CA ALA A 110 3.49 18.89 18.95
C ALA A 110 2.39 17.92 19.43
N LEU A 111 1.22 17.99 18.79
CA LEU A 111 0.07 17.10 19.02
C LEU A 111 -0.29 16.36 17.74
N PHE A 112 -0.47 15.05 17.85
CA PHE A 112 -0.72 14.14 16.74
C PHE A 112 -2.00 13.33 16.95
N GLU A 113 -2.60 12.85 15.87
CA GLU A 113 -3.72 11.89 15.89
C GLU A 113 -3.48 10.78 14.86
N ILE A 114 -3.72 9.51 15.23
CA ILE A 114 -3.57 8.37 14.32
C ILE A 114 -4.70 8.40 13.28
N THR A 115 -4.34 8.27 12.00
CA THR A 115 -5.29 8.42 10.89
C THR A 115 -5.48 7.16 10.06
N ALA A 116 -4.44 6.33 9.95
CA ALA A 116 -4.48 5.12 9.14
C ALA A 116 -3.27 4.21 9.40
N PRO A 117 -3.40 2.89 9.15
CA PRO A 117 -2.25 2.03 8.92
C PRO A 117 -1.46 2.46 7.67
N ARG A 118 -0.17 2.14 7.64
CA ARG A 118 0.65 2.35 6.44
C ARG A 118 0.21 1.41 5.31
N VAL A 119 -0.14 2.00 4.16
CA VAL A 119 -0.32 1.23 2.91
C VAL A 119 1.05 0.92 2.32
N THR A 120 1.45 -0.35 2.31
CA THR A 120 2.78 -0.73 1.84
C THR A 120 2.88 -0.65 0.30
N CYS A 121 4.00 -0.14 -0.22
CA CYS A 121 4.26 -0.06 -1.66
C CYS A 121 5.62 -0.67 -2.04
N TYR A 122 5.81 -0.96 -3.33
CA TYR A 122 7.02 -1.64 -3.83
C TYR A 122 8.34 -0.92 -3.51
N ARG A 123 8.32 0.39 -3.26
CA ARG A 123 9.49 1.22 -2.94
C ARG A 123 10.23 0.74 -1.70
N VAL A 124 9.53 0.18 -0.70
CA VAL A 124 10.20 -0.40 0.49
C VAL A 124 11.05 -1.61 0.11
N GLY A 125 10.61 -2.42 -0.87
CA GLY A 125 11.39 -3.55 -1.36
C GLY A 125 12.67 -3.12 -2.08
N ILE A 126 12.66 -1.95 -2.73
CA ILE A 126 13.87 -1.34 -3.29
C ILE A 126 14.81 -0.92 -2.16
N ARG A 127 14.30 -0.16 -1.18
CA ARG A 127 15.11 0.36 -0.05
C ARG A 127 15.73 -0.76 0.80
N MET A 128 14.98 -1.84 0.97
CA MET A 128 15.36 -3.02 1.75
C MET A 128 16.18 -4.02 0.93
N ASN A 129 16.33 -3.84 -0.38
CA ASN A 129 16.88 -4.87 -1.26
C ASN A 129 16.20 -6.25 -1.07
N GLU A 130 14.88 -6.24 -0.90
CA GLU A 130 14.04 -7.43 -0.77
C GLU A 130 12.75 -7.20 -1.57
N PRO A 131 12.67 -7.69 -2.82
CA PRO A 131 11.53 -7.42 -3.71
C PRO A 131 10.17 -7.85 -3.15
N ARG A 132 10.13 -8.83 -2.23
CA ARG A 132 8.89 -9.33 -1.61
C ARG A 132 8.47 -8.52 -0.38
N MET A 133 9.26 -7.54 0.04
CA MET A 133 9.04 -6.81 1.29
C MET A 133 7.64 -6.22 1.41
N ALA A 134 7.06 -5.75 0.29
CA ALA A 134 5.71 -5.23 0.30
C ALA A 134 4.67 -6.28 0.70
N ALA A 135 4.76 -7.48 0.13
CA ALA A 135 3.88 -8.60 0.47
C ALA A 135 4.12 -9.10 1.90
N LEU A 136 5.38 -9.15 2.33
CA LEU A 136 5.76 -9.57 3.68
C LEU A 136 5.19 -8.62 4.75
N LEU A 137 5.27 -7.30 4.54
CA LEU A 137 4.70 -6.32 5.47
C LEU A 137 3.19 -6.51 5.61
N THR A 138 2.48 -6.62 4.49
CA THR A 138 1.03 -6.87 4.51
C THR A 138 0.68 -8.17 5.25
N SER A 139 1.37 -9.28 4.98
CA SER A 139 1.06 -10.57 5.60
C SER A 139 1.48 -10.67 7.07
N SER A 140 2.49 -9.89 7.50
CA SER A 140 2.95 -9.88 8.88
C SER A 140 2.00 -9.21 9.87
N GLY A 141 1.07 -8.37 9.37
CA GLY A 141 0.19 -7.57 10.23
C GLY A 141 0.92 -6.45 10.99
N ARG A 142 2.13 -6.05 10.55
CA ARG A 142 2.94 -4.99 11.16
C ARG A 142 3.10 -3.76 10.25
N PRO A 143 2.00 -3.07 9.92
CA PRO A 143 2.04 -1.96 8.98
C PRO A 143 2.76 -0.73 9.56
N GLY A 144 2.74 -0.53 10.88
CA GLY A 144 2.89 0.82 11.42
C GLY A 144 1.73 1.73 11.01
N PHE A 145 1.84 3.02 11.30
CA PHE A 145 0.72 3.95 11.16
C PHE A 145 1.14 5.37 10.83
N TYR A 146 0.19 6.15 10.34
CA TYR A 146 0.33 7.57 10.10
C TYR A 146 -0.27 8.39 11.22
N PHE A 147 0.40 9.51 11.50
CA PHE A 147 -0.17 10.63 12.21
C PHE A 147 -0.54 11.77 11.25
N ARG A 148 -1.65 12.44 11.55
CA ARG A 148 -1.83 13.87 11.22
C ARG A 148 -1.36 14.75 12.36
N VAL A 149 -1.03 16.00 12.04
CA VAL A 149 -0.56 17.00 13.00
C VAL A 149 -1.73 17.91 13.38
N LEU A 150 -2.20 17.82 14.62
CA LEU A 150 -3.25 18.67 15.18
C LEU A 150 -2.71 20.00 15.69
N GLN A 151 -1.50 19.98 16.27
CA GLN A 151 -0.78 21.16 16.71
C GLN A 151 0.67 21.04 16.26
N GLU A 152 1.10 22.02 15.46
CA GLU A 152 2.49 22.13 15.02
C GLU A 152 3.41 22.39 16.22
N GLY A 153 4.60 21.82 16.20
CA GLY A 153 5.55 21.92 17.31
C GLY A 153 6.96 21.55 16.87
N GLU A 154 7.77 21.21 17.86
CA GLU A 154 9.11 20.66 17.68
C GLU A 154 9.17 19.30 18.39
N VAL A 155 9.87 18.37 17.74
CA VAL A 155 10.09 17.01 18.23
C VAL A 155 11.57 16.68 18.15
N GLY A 156 12.04 15.74 18.96
CA GLY A 156 13.41 15.25 18.87
C GLY A 156 13.54 13.83 19.42
N ALA A 157 14.61 13.15 19.01
CA ALA A 157 14.96 11.88 19.61
C ALA A 157 15.09 12.02 21.13
N GLY A 158 14.53 11.06 21.86
CA GLY A 158 14.48 11.06 23.31
C GLY A 158 13.18 11.60 23.91
N ASP A 159 12.30 12.24 23.13
CA ASP A 159 11.00 12.69 23.62
C ASP A 159 10.11 11.52 24.05
N GLU A 160 9.40 11.71 25.17
CA GLU A 160 8.33 10.82 25.58
C GLU A 160 7.13 10.95 24.65
N ILE A 161 6.47 9.83 24.36
CA ILE A 161 5.22 9.79 23.61
C ILE A 161 4.07 9.58 24.59
N VAL A 162 3.36 10.67 24.88
CA VAL A 162 2.31 10.68 25.91
C VAL A 162 0.94 10.61 25.23
N LYS A 163 0.13 9.61 25.58
CA LYS A 163 -1.27 9.54 25.13
C LYS A 163 -2.08 10.63 25.85
N VAL A 164 -2.73 11.50 25.09
CA VAL A 164 -3.50 12.64 25.60
C VAL A 164 -4.96 12.64 25.17
N GLY A 165 -5.35 11.70 24.30
CA GLY A 165 -6.74 11.50 23.91
C GLY A 165 -6.95 10.08 23.39
N GLU A 166 -8.14 9.54 23.63
CA GLU A 166 -8.53 8.23 23.14
C GLU A 166 -9.46 8.35 21.94
N ALA A 167 -9.34 7.40 21.00
CA ALA A 167 -10.30 7.22 19.94
C ALA A 167 -11.70 6.90 20.51
N LYS A 168 -12.74 7.52 19.93
CA LYS A 168 -14.15 7.20 20.26
C LYS A 168 -14.47 5.74 19.92
N GLU A 169 -14.13 5.33 18.71
CA GLU A 169 -14.25 3.96 18.23
C GLU A 169 -12.93 3.24 18.50
N ARG A 170 -12.95 2.27 19.39
CA ARG A 170 -11.76 1.51 19.82
C ARG A 170 -11.45 0.39 18.84
N ILE A 171 -11.04 0.76 17.61
CA ILE A 171 -10.55 -0.16 16.59
C ILE A 171 -9.06 0.09 16.38
N THR A 172 -8.27 -0.96 16.55
CA THR A 172 -6.80 -0.89 16.48
C THR A 172 -6.29 -0.70 15.06
N VAL A 173 -5.04 -0.21 14.93
CA VAL A 173 -4.34 -0.15 13.64
C VAL A 173 -4.28 -1.53 13.00
N ALA A 174 -3.97 -2.57 13.77
CA ALA A 174 -3.94 -3.96 13.30
C ALA A 174 -5.32 -4.44 12.80
N GLU A 175 -6.41 -4.14 13.53
CA GLU A 175 -7.77 -4.49 13.10
C GLU A 175 -8.18 -3.77 11.81
N ILE A 176 -7.92 -2.46 11.69
CA ILE A 176 -8.21 -1.70 10.46
C ILE A 176 -7.42 -2.26 9.28
N ASN A 177 -6.13 -2.54 9.48
CA ASN A 177 -5.30 -3.15 8.45
C ASN A 177 -5.81 -4.54 8.02
N ALA A 178 -6.15 -5.39 8.99
CA ALA A 178 -6.67 -6.72 8.74
C ALA A 178 -8.03 -6.68 8.04
N LEU A 179 -8.90 -5.72 8.39
CA LEU A 179 -10.24 -5.58 7.80
C LEU A 179 -10.19 -5.35 6.29
N LEU A 180 -9.13 -4.73 5.79
CA LEU A 180 -8.91 -4.52 4.36
C LEU A 180 -8.26 -5.73 3.69
N TYR A 181 -7.22 -6.30 4.30
CA TYR A 181 -6.36 -7.28 3.62
C TYR A 181 -6.74 -8.75 3.88
N SER A 182 -7.62 -9.02 4.85
CA SER A 182 -8.12 -10.37 5.13
C SER A 182 -9.22 -10.77 4.14
N PRO A 183 -9.42 -12.07 3.87
CA PRO A 183 -10.48 -12.52 2.95
C PRO A 183 -11.90 -12.32 3.48
N ASN A 184 -12.05 -12.11 4.81
CA ASN A 184 -13.33 -11.88 5.45
C ASN A 184 -13.47 -10.41 5.82
N HIS A 185 -14.59 -9.81 5.42
CA HIS A 185 -14.90 -8.40 5.67
C HIS A 185 -16.24 -8.27 6.41
N PRO A 186 -16.31 -8.55 7.73
CA PRO A 186 -17.57 -8.52 8.46
C PRO A 186 -18.26 -7.16 8.34
N ARG A 187 -19.54 -7.17 7.94
CA ARG A 187 -20.33 -5.94 7.70
C ARG A 187 -20.34 -5.00 8.91
N ASP A 188 -20.55 -5.55 10.10
CA ASP A 188 -20.54 -4.79 11.36
C ASP A 188 -19.19 -4.10 11.61
N ARG A 189 -18.08 -4.75 11.25
CA ARG A 189 -16.74 -4.18 11.37
C ARG A 189 -16.48 -3.06 10.36
N LEU A 190 -16.93 -3.21 9.11
CA LEU A 190 -16.87 -2.15 8.10
C LEU A 190 -17.69 -0.93 8.54
N GLU A 191 -18.94 -1.15 8.98
CA GLU A 191 -19.81 -0.06 9.43
C GLU A 191 -19.25 0.66 10.66
N ARG A 192 -18.62 -0.05 11.60
CA ARG A 192 -17.91 0.57 12.73
C ARG A 192 -16.69 1.37 12.28
N ALA A 193 -15.88 0.84 11.36
CA ALA A 193 -14.71 1.56 10.82
C ALA A 193 -15.10 2.85 10.09
N LEU A 194 -16.24 2.86 9.39
CA LEU A 194 -16.76 4.03 8.67
C LEU A 194 -17.27 5.16 9.59
N ARG A 195 -17.48 4.88 10.89
CA ARG A 195 -17.83 5.91 11.90
C ARG A 195 -16.60 6.64 12.45
N ILE A 196 -15.39 6.18 12.14
CA ILE A 196 -14.15 6.78 12.63
C ILE A 196 -13.87 8.06 11.85
N GLU A 197 -14.16 9.22 12.44
CA GLU A 197 -13.92 10.54 11.84
C GLU A 197 -12.43 10.78 11.47
N ALA A 198 -11.50 10.20 12.23
CA ALA A 198 -10.07 10.33 12.00
C ALA A 198 -9.53 9.43 10.89
N LEU A 199 -10.31 8.43 10.44
CA LEU A 199 -9.87 7.49 9.42
C LEU A 199 -9.65 8.22 8.09
N SER A 200 -8.47 8.03 7.49
CA SER A 200 -8.16 8.74 6.25
C SER A 200 -9.15 8.44 5.12
N PRO A 201 -9.43 9.41 4.21
CA PRO A 201 -10.43 9.25 3.16
C PRO A 201 -10.21 8.03 2.25
N GLY A 202 -8.96 7.68 1.92
CA GLY A 202 -8.67 6.51 1.08
C GLY A 202 -9.09 5.19 1.72
N TRP A 203 -8.89 5.06 3.04
CA TRP A 203 -9.36 3.89 3.78
C TRP A 203 -10.88 3.87 3.92
N HIS A 204 -11.49 5.04 4.15
CA HIS A 204 -12.95 5.19 4.21
C HIS A 204 -13.61 4.74 2.89
N ALA A 205 -13.15 5.27 1.75
CA ALA A 205 -13.63 4.88 0.42
C ALA A 205 -13.45 3.37 0.14
N SER A 206 -12.40 2.76 0.65
CA SER A 206 -12.16 1.32 0.49
C SER A 206 -13.15 0.47 1.27
N PHE A 207 -13.48 0.88 2.48
CA PHE A 207 -14.48 0.19 3.30
C PHE A 207 -15.90 0.40 2.78
N GLU A 208 -16.22 1.58 2.22
CA GLU A 208 -17.48 1.80 1.51
C GLU A 208 -17.60 0.87 0.29
N ALA A 209 -16.54 0.75 -0.50
CA ALA A 209 -16.53 -0.15 -1.65
C ALA A 209 -16.72 -1.62 -1.24
N LEU A 210 -16.06 -2.08 -0.18
CA LEU A 210 -16.25 -3.43 0.38
C LEU A 210 -17.67 -3.67 0.90
N LEU A 211 -18.30 -2.65 1.49
CA LEU A 211 -19.68 -2.74 1.99
C LEU A 211 -20.70 -2.81 0.84
N GLN A 212 -20.47 -2.03 -0.23
CA GLN A 212 -21.28 -2.05 -1.45
C GLN A 212 -21.13 -3.37 -2.22
N SER A 213 -19.92 -3.92 -2.27
CA SER A 213 -19.61 -5.16 -2.99
C SER A 213 -20.31 -6.38 -2.37
N GLN A 214 -20.43 -6.42 -1.05
CA GLN A 214 -21.25 -7.41 -0.33
C GLN A 214 -22.75 -7.28 -0.66
N THR A 215 -23.23 -6.07 -0.89
CA THR A 215 -24.64 -5.81 -1.20
C THR A 215 -24.97 -6.18 -2.65
N THR A 216 -24.00 -6.09 -3.56
CA THR A 216 -24.18 -6.28 -5.01
C THR A 216 -23.69 -7.65 -5.53
N GLY A 217 -23.02 -8.45 -4.70
CA GLY A 217 -22.47 -9.76 -5.09
C GLY A 217 -21.28 -9.70 -6.05
N ALA A 218 -20.75 -8.51 -6.33
CA ALA A 218 -19.54 -8.31 -7.14
C ALA A 218 -18.32 -8.31 -6.22
N GLY A 219 -17.28 -9.11 -6.48
CA GLY A 219 -16.06 -9.08 -5.67
C GLY A 219 -15.28 -7.78 -5.90
N SER A 220 -15.10 -6.95 -4.87
CA SER A 220 -14.23 -5.77 -4.94
C SER A 220 -12.85 -6.06 -4.35
N GLY A 221 -11.79 -5.79 -5.12
CA GLY A 221 -10.42 -5.68 -4.58
C GLY A 221 -10.19 -4.36 -3.83
N ASN A 222 -8.92 -3.97 -3.69
CA ASN A 222 -8.45 -2.77 -2.97
C ASN A 222 -8.81 -1.41 -3.64
N ALA A 223 -10.07 -1.22 -4.03
CA ALA A 223 -10.55 0.06 -4.57
C ALA A 223 -10.38 1.18 -3.51
N GLY A 224 -9.72 2.29 -3.85
CA GLY A 224 -9.56 3.45 -2.95
C GLY A 224 -8.18 3.66 -2.32
N LEU A 225 -7.28 2.66 -2.35
CA LEU A 225 -5.91 2.77 -1.78
C LEU A 225 -4.80 2.90 -2.83
N ALA A 226 -5.17 2.81 -4.10
CA ALA A 226 -4.28 3.18 -5.18
C ALA A 226 -4.18 4.72 -5.23
N PRO A 227 -2.99 5.29 -5.52
CA PRO A 227 -2.86 6.74 -5.78
C PRO A 227 -3.93 7.22 -6.74
N ALA A 228 -4.37 8.49 -6.70
CA ALA A 228 -5.29 8.98 -7.74
C ALA A 228 -4.66 8.91 -9.15
N ALA A 229 -3.33 8.91 -9.24
CA ALA A 229 -2.57 8.58 -10.46
C ALA A 229 -2.74 7.13 -10.96
N ALA A 230 -3.30 6.24 -10.14
CA ALA A 230 -3.74 4.89 -10.47
C ALA A 230 -5.28 4.74 -10.41
N ALA A 231 -6.00 5.76 -9.91
CA ALA A 231 -7.45 5.89 -10.02
C ALA A 231 -7.76 6.47 -11.40
N HIS A 232 -7.75 5.60 -12.40
CA HIS A 232 -8.27 5.98 -13.71
C HIS A 232 -9.79 5.78 -13.73
N PRO A 233 -10.55 6.67 -14.39
CA PRO A 233 -11.95 6.41 -14.65
C PRO A 233 -12.04 5.17 -15.55
N VAL A 234 -12.16 4.01 -14.93
CA VAL A 234 -12.45 2.76 -15.62
C VAL A 234 -13.96 2.75 -15.84
N ALA A 235 -14.40 2.57 -17.08
CA ALA A 235 -15.80 2.31 -17.34
C ALA A 235 -16.22 1.08 -16.51
N PRO A 236 -17.26 1.17 -15.65
CA PRO A 236 -17.63 0.07 -14.80
C PRO A 236 -17.98 -1.15 -15.66
N GLY A 237 -17.34 -2.30 -15.36
CA GLY A 237 -17.61 -3.57 -16.03
C GLY A 237 -16.36 -4.24 -16.60
N PHE A 238 -16.57 -5.43 -17.18
CA PHE A 238 -15.54 -6.20 -17.87
C PHE A 238 -15.82 -6.19 -19.37
N GLN A 239 -14.81 -5.82 -20.15
CA GLN A 239 -14.80 -5.95 -21.60
C GLN A 239 -14.15 -7.30 -21.99
N PRO A 240 -14.71 -8.03 -22.99
CA PRO A 240 -14.03 -9.19 -23.54
C PRO A 240 -12.76 -8.79 -24.29
N LEU A 241 -11.71 -9.59 -24.14
CA LEU A 241 -10.47 -9.48 -24.91
C LEU A 241 -10.19 -10.84 -25.56
N ALA A 242 -9.82 -10.82 -26.82
CA ALA A 242 -9.31 -11.99 -27.53
C ALA A 242 -7.80 -12.06 -27.35
N VAL A 243 -7.29 -13.24 -27.01
CA VAL A 243 -5.84 -13.49 -26.96
C VAL A 243 -5.37 -13.67 -28.40
N ALA A 244 -4.47 -12.80 -28.86
CA ALA A 244 -3.95 -12.81 -30.21
C ALA A 244 -2.71 -13.72 -30.33
N THR A 245 -1.83 -13.68 -29.32
CA THR A 245 -0.66 -14.56 -29.22
C THR A 245 -0.36 -14.89 -27.77
N ILE A 246 0.26 -16.04 -27.58
CA ILE A 246 0.78 -16.51 -26.30
C ILE A 246 2.27 -16.83 -26.53
N ASP A 247 3.13 -16.07 -25.90
CA ASP A 247 4.58 -16.18 -26.07
C ASP A 247 5.22 -16.74 -24.80
N GLN A 248 6.01 -17.81 -24.91
CA GLN A 248 6.76 -18.37 -23.78
C GLN A 248 8.09 -17.60 -23.64
N GLU A 249 8.22 -16.80 -22.57
CA GLU A 249 9.38 -15.91 -22.36
C GLU A 249 10.52 -16.61 -21.60
N SER A 250 10.18 -17.51 -20.67
CA SER A 250 11.12 -18.33 -19.89
C SER A 250 10.46 -19.65 -19.49
N ALA A 251 11.13 -20.52 -18.74
CA ALA A 251 10.51 -21.75 -18.21
C ALA A 251 9.26 -21.50 -17.34
N ASP A 252 9.19 -20.33 -16.71
CA ASP A 252 8.14 -19.97 -15.76
C ASP A 252 7.41 -18.66 -16.09
N VAL A 253 7.64 -18.05 -17.26
CA VAL A 253 6.97 -16.80 -17.68
C VAL A 253 6.33 -16.95 -19.05
N LEU A 254 5.09 -16.51 -19.16
CA LEU A 254 4.29 -16.46 -20.38
C LEU A 254 3.73 -15.07 -20.59
N SER A 255 3.83 -14.55 -21.80
CA SER A 255 3.20 -13.30 -22.21
C SER A 255 1.94 -13.55 -23.02
N LEU A 256 0.88 -12.80 -22.73
CA LEU A 256 -0.34 -12.79 -23.52
C LEU A 256 -0.45 -11.43 -24.22
N LEU A 257 -0.53 -11.46 -25.55
CA LEU A 257 -0.97 -10.30 -26.32
C LEU A 257 -2.48 -10.42 -26.52
N MET A 258 -3.21 -9.39 -26.16
CA MET A 258 -4.66 -9.35 -26.18
C MET A 258 -5.14 -8.19 -27.04
N ARG A 259 -6.21 -8.39 -27.80
CA ARG A 259 -6.87 -7.40 -28.65
C ARG A 259 -8.37 -7.36 -28.37
N HIS A 260 -9.04 -6.32 -28.86
CA HIS A 260 -10.50 -6.35 -28.91
C HIS A 260 -10.96 -7.47 -29.86
N PRO A 261 -11.99 -8.28 -29.52
CA PRO A 261 -12.46 -9.38 -30.38
C PRO A 261 -12.82 -8.92 -31.80
N ASP A 262 -13.46 -7.76 -31.90
CA ASP A 262 -13.86 -7.13 -33.18
C ASP A 262 -12.78 -6.18 -33.76
N ASP A 263 -11.52 -6.29 -33.33
CA ASP A 263 -10.40 -5.42 -33.77
C ASP A 263 -10.59 -3.91 -33.54
N GLN A 264 -11.53 -3.53 -32.68
CA GLN A 264 -11.71 -2.14 -32.28
C GLN A 264 -10.52 -1.62 -31.45
N PRO A 265 -10.25 -0.30 -31.49
CA PRO A 265 -9.24 0.30 -30.65
C PRO A 265 -9.53 0.08 -29.16
N LEU A 266 -8.56 -0.49 -28.44
CA LEU A 266 -8.49 -0.49 -26.99
C LEU A 266 -8.20 0.91 -26.46
N GLN A 267 -8.59 1.16 -25.22
CA GLN A 267 -8.24 2.40 -24.54
C GLN A 267 -6.71 2.55 -24.46
N PRO A 268 -6.15 3.75 -24.71
CA PRO A 268 -4.72 3.97 -24.52
C PRO A 268 -4.31 3.66 -23.08
N ALA A 269 -3.32 2.79 -22.93
CA ALA A 269 -2.77 2.48 -21.62
C ALA A 269 -1.88 3.64 -21.11
N LEU A 270 -1.85 3.85 -19.81
CA LEU A 270 -0.93 4.76 -19.15
C LEU A 270 0.33 4.02 -18.65
N PRO A 271 1.48 4.71 -18.53
CA PRO A 271 2.69 4.10 -18.00
C PRO A 271 2.47 3.51 -16.59
N GLY A 272 2.79 2.23 -16.41
CA GLY A 272 2.61 1.54 -15.13
C GLY A 272 1.19 1.05 -14.83
N GLN A 273 0.24 1.26 -15.75
CA GLN A 273 -1.13 0.78 -15.61
C GLN A 273 -1.18 -0.76 -15.54
N TYR A 274 -2.17 -1.27 -14.82
CA TYR A 274 -2.54 -2.67 -14.78
C TYR A 274 -3.98 -2.86 -15.26
N ILE A 275 -4.28 -4.08 -15.68
CA ILE A 275 -5.65 -4.53 -15.97
C ILE A 275 -6.04 -5.61 -14.98
N VAL A 276 -7.35 -5.75 -14.72
CA VAL A 276 -7.89 -6.87 -13.95
C VAL A 276 -8.48 -7.87 -14.93
N LEU A 277 -7.94 -9.08 -14.93
CA LEU A 277 -8.53 -10.19 -15.68
C LEU A 277 -9.55 -10.92 -14.80
N ARG A 278 -10.75 -11.11 -15.34
CA ARG A 278 -11.74 -12.05 -14.83
C ARG A 278 -11.57 -13.37 -15.58
N LEU A 279 -10.93 -14.33 -14.92
CA LEU A 279 -10.68 -15.66 -15.43
C LEU A 279 -11.86 -16.58 -15.06
N GLY A 280 -12.26 -17.44 -16.00
CA GLY A 280 -13.17 -18.54 -15.70
C GLY A 280 -12.54 -19.48 -14.66
N ARG A 281 -13.37 -20.26 -13.98
CA ARG A 281 -12.90 -21.36 -13.12
C ARG A 281 -13.24 -22.69 -13.79
N ILE A 282 -12.39 -23.69 -13.59
CA ILE A 282 -12.68 -25.08 -13.96
C ILE A 282 -13.51 -25.67 -12.80
N GLY A 283 -14.79 -25.95 -13.05
CA GLY A 283 -15.73 -26.48 -12.04
C GLY A 283 -16.68 -25.45 -11.41
N VAL A 284 -17.39 -25.83 -10.34
CA VAL A 284 -18.42 -25.02 -9.66
C VAL A 284 -17.77 -24.11 -8.61
N GLY A 285 -17.46 -22.87 -8.97
CA GLY A 285 -16.93 -21.88 -8.04
C GLY A 285 -16.87 -20.47 -8.66
N PRO A 286 -16.73 -19.41 -7.84
CA PRO A 286 -16.73 -18.04 -8.34
C PRO A 286 -15.52 -17.77 -9.25
N PRO A 287 -15.64 -16.84 -10.24
CA PRO A 287 -14.57 -16.50 -11.16
C PRO A 287 -13.34 -15.95 -10.42
N LEU A 288 -12.16 -16.13 -11.03
CA LEU A 288 -10.90 -15.73 -10.43
C LEU A 288 -10.45 -14.38 -10.99
N PHE A 289 -10.23 -13.41 -10.11
CA PHE A 289 -9.80 -12.06 -10.48
C PHE A 289 -8.32 -11.88 -10.21
N ARG A 290 -7.55 -11.39 -11.19
CA ARG A 290 -6.13 -11.04 -10.97
C ARG A 290 -5.74 -9.78 -11.72
N SER A 291 -4.93 -8.97 -11.05
CA SER A 291 -4.32 -7.78 -11.61
C SER A 291 -2.99 -8.10 -12.27
N TYR A 292 -2.80 -7.63 -13.50
CA TYR A 292 -1.55 -7.76 -14.24
C TYR A 292 -1.12 -6.41 -14.81
N SER A 293 0.12 -6.03 -14.57
CA SER A 293 0.70 -4.84 -15.19
C SER A 293 0.82 -5.01 -16.70
N LEU A 294 0.47 -3.96 -17.44
CA LEU A 294 0.74 -3.90 -18.86
C LEU A 294 2.27 -3.78 -19.07
N SER A 295 2.81 -4.73 -19.83
CA SER A 295 4.24 -5.02 -19.94
C SER A 295 4.79 -4.80 -21.36
N GLY A 296 3.95 -4.37 -22.30
CA GLY A 296 4.34 -4.07 -23.68
C GLY A 296 4.37 -2.57 -23.99
N PRO A 297 4.73 -2.20 -25.23
CA PRO A 297 4.64 -0.83 -25.72
C PRO A 297 3.22 -0.28 -25.59
N LEU A 298 3.10 1.04 -25.40
CA LEU A 298 1.80 1.71 -25.43
C LEU A 298 1.14 1.47 -26.80
N SER A 299 -0.06 0.89 -26.77
CA SER A 299 -0.78 0.51 -27.98
C SER A 299 -2.28 0.55 -27.72
N THR A 300 -3.01 1.12 -28.67
CA THR A 300 -4.47 1.05 -28.74
C THR A 300 -4.93 -0.19 -29.53
N LYS A 301 -4.01 -0.95 -30.12
CA LYS A 301 -4.36 -2.18 -30.87
C LYS A 301 -4.28 -3.42 -30.00
N ARG A 302 -3.31 -3.46 -29.08
CA ARG A 302 -3.02 -4.64 -28.27
C ARG A 302 -2.56 -4.26 -26.87
N TYR A 303 -2.99 -5.03 -25.88
CA TYR A 303 -2.39 -5.07 -24.56
C TYR A 303 -1.44 -6.26 -24.46
N ARG A 304 -0.36 -6.11 -23.71
CA ARG A 304 0.53 -7.22 -23.37
C ARG A 304 0.66 -7.33 -21.86
N ILE A 305 0.45 -8.52 -21.32
CA ILE A 305 0.79 -8.85 -19.94
C ILE A 305 1.84 -9.96 -19.93
N SER A 306 2.70 -9.96 -18.93
CA SER A 306 3.65 -11.05 -18.68
C SER A 306 3.32 -11.66 -17.32
N VAL A 307 3.14 -12.98 -17.31
CA VAL A 307 2.62 -13.73 -16.18
C VAL A 307 3.67 -14.75 -15.76
N LYS A 308 4.16 -14.61 -14.53
CA LYS A 308 4.94 -15.66 -13.89
C LYS A 308 4.02 -16.77 -13.42
N ILE A 309 4.33 -18.00 -13.80
CA ILE A 309 3.58 -19.19 -13.45
C ILE A 309 4.25 -19.84 -12.25
N GLU A 310 3.60 -19.70 -11.10
CA GLU A 310 4.06 -20.34 -9.87
C GLU A 310 3.44 -21.75 -9.73
N PRO A 311 4.15 -22.73 -9.14
CA PRO A 311 3.68 -24.11 -9.04
C PRO A 311 2.27 -24.28 -8.42
N ASN A 312 1.85 -23.33 -7.57
CA ASN A 312 0.53 -23.34 -6.91
C ASN A 312 -0.33 -22.11 -7.29
N GLY A 313 0.04 -21.39 -8.35
CA GLY A 313 -0.60 -20.15 -8.76
C GLY A 313 -1.86 -20.39 -9.58
N ALA A 314 -3.03 -20.46 -8.94
CA ALA A 314 -4.32 -20.77 -9.59
C ALA A 314 -4.60 -19.98 -10.90
N ALA A 315 -4.21 -18.71 -10.96
CA ALA A 315 -4.40 -17.87 -12.14
C ALA A 315 -3.42 -18.20 -13.27
N GLY A 316 -2.14 -18.40 -12.92
CA GLY A 316 -1.10 -18.76 -13.89
C GLY A 316 -1.39 -20.12 -14.50
N THR A 317 -1.74 -21.10 -13.66
CA THR A 317 -2.18 -22.43 -14.12
C THR A 317 -3.36 -22.33 -15.09
N TYR A 318 -4.40 -21.56 -14.74
CA TYR A 318 -5.55 -21.36 -15.63
C TYR A 318 -5.14 -20.77 -16.98
N LEU A 319 -4.34 -19.70 -16.98
CA LEU A 319 -3.87 -19.04 -18.20
C LEU A 319 -3.04 -19.99 -19.08
N ARG A 320 -2.19 -20.82 -18.48
CA ARG A 320 -1.37 -21.80 -19.21
C ARG A 320 -2.22 -22.91 -19.82
N GLU A 321 -3.13 -23.47 -19.04
CA GLU A 321 -3.82 -24.70 -19.41
C GLU A 321 -5.06 -24.46 -20.28
N HIS A 322 -5.75 -23.33 -20.10
CA HIS A 322 -7.11 -23.13 -20.65
C HIS A 322 -7.23 -21.99 -21.65
N ILE A 323 -6.27 -21.07 -21.70
CA ILE A 323 -6.28 -19.99 -22.67
C ILE A 323 -5.52 -20.41 -23.93
N ARG A 324 -6.10 -20.09 -25.08
CA ARG A 324 -5.54 -20.33 -26.43
C ARG A 324 -5.64 -19.04 -27.23
N ALA A 325 -4.73 -18.88 -28.19
CA ALA A 325 -4.76 -17.82 -29.20
C ALA A 325 -5.75 -18.19 -30.32
#